data_AF-A0A6J1W6S9-F1
#
_entry.id   AF-A0A6J1W6S9-F1
#
_cell.length_a   1.000
_cell.length_b   1.000
_cell.length_c   1.000
_cell.angle_alpha   90.00
_cell.angle_beta   90.00
_cell.angle_gamma   90.00
#
_symmetry.space_group_name_H-M   'P 1'
#
loop_
_entity.id
_entity.type
_entity.pdbx_description
1 polymer ?
#
loop_
_entity_poly.entity_id
_entity_poly.type
_entity_poly.pdbx_seq_one_letter_code
_entity_poly.pdbx_strand_id
1 'polypeptide(L)' 'ERRAREQQRDGTVLPAGTIEEWLEKRAKRLRAAERDSPLSEEELVFQYPPGWPPIQELPPSLRAPPPGGWTIPPGLHWG' A
#
# COMPACT_ATOMS: atom_id res chain seq x y z
N GLU A 1 20.53 -32.66 4.49
CA GLU A 1 20.50 -31.17 4.47
C GLU A 1 19.21 -30.65 3.82
N ARG A 2 18.04 -30.85 4.46
CA ARG A 2 16.72 -30.37 3.96
C ARG A 2 15.75 -29.94 5.08
N ARG A 3 16.24 -29.73 6.32
CA ARG A 3 15.40 -29.41 7.49
C ARG A 3 15.58 -27.98 8.03
N ALA A 4 16.10 -27.06 7.22
CA ALA A 4 16.39 -25.69 7.67
C ALA A 4 15.43 -24.63 7.13
N ARG A 5 14.53 -24.97 6.17
CA ARG A 5 13.64 -23.98 5.52
C ARG A 5 12.18 -24.04 5.94
N GLU A 6 11.76 -25.02 6.74
CA GLU A 6 10.36 -25.12 7.21
C GLU A 6 10.08 -24.36 8.51
N GLN A 7 11.11 -23.84 9.20
CA GLN A 7 10.93 -23.13 10.48
C GLN A 7 10.51 -21.66 10.35
N GLN A 8 10.29 -21.14 9.13
CA GLN A 8 9.84 -19.74 8.95
C GLN A 8 8.31 -19.61 8.80
N ARG A 9 7.57 -20.67 9.15
CA ARG A 9 6.11 -20.64 9.24
C ARG A 9 5.65 -21.07 10.62
N ASP A 10 6.28 -20.51 11.64
CA ASP A 10 5.70 -20.50 12.98
C ASP A 10 4.99 -19.14 13.11
N GLY A 11 3.69 -19.07 12.85
CA GLY A 11 2.72 -19.71 13.74
C GLY A 11 2.25 -18.73 14.82
N THR A 12 2.48 -17.42 14.71
CA THR A 12 1.80 -16.47 15.59
C THR A 12 0.45 -16.08 14.99
N VAL A 13 -0.55 -16.92 15.26
CA VAL A 13 -1.95 -16.47 15.38
C VAL A 13 -1.96 -15.52 16.57
N LEU A 14 -1.48 -14.29 16.37
CA LEU A 14 -1.59 -13.25 17.39
C LEU A 14 -3.09 -12.91 17.50
N PRO A 15 -3.63 -12.73 18.72
CA PRO A 15 -4.92 -12.06 18.86
C PRO A 15 -4.84 -10.74 18.11
N ALA A 16 -5.96 -10.22 17.60
CA ALA A 16 -6.01 -8.96 16.88
C ALA A 16 -5.28 -7.86 17.69
N GLY A 17 -3.99 -7.67 17.39
CA GLY A 17 -3.17 -6.67 18.05
C GLY A 17 -3.79 -5.32 17.76
N THR A 18 -3.72 -4.42 18.73
CA THR A 18 -4.27 -3.07 18.57
C THR A 18 -3.74 -2.46 17.27
N ILE A 19 -4.50 -1.55 16.67
CA ILE A 19 -4.19 -0.93 15.36
C ILE A 19 -2.75 -0.39 15.37
N GLU A 20 -2.29 0.14 16.50
CA GLU A 20 -0.94 0.64 16.73
C GLU A 20 0.14 -0.44 16.50
N GLU A 21 -0.05 -1.66 17.01
CA GLU A 21 0.89 -2.76 16.83
C GLU A 21 0.95 -3.22 15.37
N TRP A 22 -0.20 -3.23 14.68
CA TRP A 22 -0.25 -3.54 13.25
C TRP A 22 0.47 -2.47 12.41
N LEU A 23 0.25 -1.19 12.74
CA LEU A 23 0.91 -0.06 12.10
C LEU A 23 2.42 -0.10 12.31
N GLU A 24 2.89 -0.42 13.51
CA GLU A 24 4.30 -0.53 13.83
C GLU A 24 4.97 -1.67 13.03
N LYS A 25 4.34 -2.84 12.98
CA LYS A 25 4.81 -3.95 12.12
C LYS A 25 4.87 -3.56 10.66
N ARG A 26 3.86 -2.85 10.14
CA ARG A 26 3.85 -2.37 8.75
C ARG A 26 4.97 -1.37 8.50
N ALA A 27 5.18 -0.41 9.40
CA ALA A 27 6.26 0.58 9.29
C ALA A 27 7.64 -0.11 9.24
N LYS A 28 7.87 -1.09 10.11
CA LYS A 28 9.11 -1.88 10.12
C LYS A 28 9.36 -2.61 8.79
N ARG A 29 8.30 -3.17 8.19
CA ARG A 29 8.38 -3.85 6.88
C ARG A 29 8.67 -2.87 5.74
N LEU A 30 8.06 -1.69 5.75
CA LEU A 30 8.34 -0.64 4.75
C LEU A 30 9.80 -0.19 4.82
N ARG A 31 10.32 0.09 6.02
CA ARG A 31 11.72 0.46 6.20
C ARG A 31 12.70 -0.61 5.73
N ALA A 32 12.38 -1.89 5.92
CA ALA A 32 13.18 -2.98 5.39
C ALA A 32 13.16 -3.00 3.85
N ALA A 33 11.98 -2.85 3.24
CA ALA A 33 11.82 -2.83 1.79
C ALA A 33 12.51 -1.62 1.13
N GLU A 34 12.49 -0.44 1.76
CA GLU A 34 13.21 0.75 1.31
C GLU A 34 14.73 0.53 1.29
N ARG A 35 15.27 -0.17 2.30
CA ARG A 35 16.71 -0.46 2.41
C ARG A 35 17.20 -1.49 1.40
N ASP A 36 16.32 -2.42 1.02
CA ASP A 36 16.63 -3.50 0.06
C ASP A 36 16.21 -3.14 -1.38
N SER A 37 15.68 -1.94 -1.62
CA SER A 37 15.25 -1.51 -2.97
C SER A 37 16.47 -1.10 -3.80
N PRO A 38 16.85 -1.85 -4.85
CA PRO A 38 17.87 -1.40 -5.82
C PRO A 38 17.32 -0.35 -6.80
N LEU A 39 16.02 -0.07 -6.74
CA LEU A 39 15.38 0.94 -7.57
C LEU A 39 15.58 2.29 -6.88
N SER A 40 16.52 3.07 -7.43
CA SER A 40 16.50 4.52 -7.34
C SER A 40 15.07 4.99 -7.62
N GLU A 41 14.65 6.08 -6.98
CA GLU A 41 13.40 6.80 -7.28
C GLU A 41 13.44 7.39 -8.70
N GLU A 42 13.79 6.59 -9.72
CA GLU A 42 13.50 6.91 -11.10
C GLU A 42 11.99 7.08 -11.15
N GLU A 43 11.62 8.35 -11.30
CA GLU A 43 10.28 8.87 -11.42
C GLU A 43 9.46 7.89 -12.26
N LEU A 44 8.73 7.02 -11.57
CA LEU A 44 8.04 5.91 -12.21
C LEU A 44 6.89 6.57 -12.97
N VAL A 45 7.12 6.89 -14.24
CA VAL A 45 6.14 7.57 -15.08
C VAL A 45 4.96 6.64 -15.19
N PHE A 46 3.91 6.95 -14.42
CA PHE A 46 2.70 6.16 -14.42
C PHE A 46 2.10 6.18 -15.82
N GLN A 47 2.04 5.01 -16.46
CA GLN A 47 1.48 4.86 -17.79
C GLN A 47 0.19 4.04 -17.71
N TYR A 48 -0.89 4.58 -18.31
CA TYR A 48 -2.17 3.89 -18.35
C TYR A 48 -2.15 2.71 -19.33
N PRO A 49 -2.97 1.67 -19.10
CA PRO A 49 -3.11 0.56 -20.04
C PRO A 49 -3.60 1.03 -21.43
N PRO A 50 -3.28 0.29 -22.50
CA PRO A 50 -3.81 0.55 -23.84
C PRO A 50 -5.35 0.55 -23.84
N GLY A 51 -5.96 1.54 -24.49
CA GLY A 51 -7.41 1.68 -24.57
C GLY A 51 -8.07 2.43 -23.41
N TRP A 52 -7.28 2.92 -22.44
CA TRP A 52 -7.79 3.86 -21.44
C TRP A 52 -8.04 5.24 -22.05
N PRO A 53 -9.16 5.90 -21.72
CA PRO A 53 -9.39 7.27 -22.14
C PRO A 53 -8.39 8.21 -21.43
N PRO A 54 -8.09 9.38 -22.02
CA PRO A 54 -7.27 10.40 -21.38
C PRO A 54 -7.78 10.74 -19.97
N ILE A 55 -6.88 11.14 -19.05
CA ILE A 55 -7.25 11.48 -17.65
C ILE A 55 -8.41 12.50 -17.59
N GLN A 56 -8.41 13.45 -18.52
CA GLN A 56 -9.42 14.50 -18.67
C GLN A 56 -10.81 13.99 -19.06
N GLU A 57 -10.91 12.79 -19.62
CA GLU A 57 -12.16 12.10 -19.99
C GLU A 57 -12.56 11.02 -18.98
N LEU A 58 -11.71 10.71 -18.00
CA LEU A 58 -12.07 9.77 -16.94
C LEU A 58 -13.25 10.31 -16.11
N PRO A 59 -14.14 9.43 -15.64
CA PRO A 59 -15.18 9.81 -14.70
C PRO A 59 -14.56 10.34 -13.39
N PRO A 60 -15.23 11.23 -12.66
CA PRO A 60 -14.69 11.83 -11.43
C PRO A 60 -14.20 10.82 -10.40
N SER A 61 -14.82 9.63 -10.35
CA SER A 61 -14.43 8.51 -9.48
C SER A 61 -13.05 7.93 -9.79
N LEU A 62 -12.54 8.10 -11.02
CA LEU A 62 -11.23 7.62 -11.47
C LEU A 62 -10.20 8.74 -11.60
N ARG A 63 -10.56 9.98 -11.29
CA ARG A 63 -9.62 11.10 -11.28
C ARG A 63 -8.79 11.09 -10.01
N ALA A 64 -7.55 11.54 -10.11
CA ALA A 64 -6.73 11.79 -8.94
C ALA A 64 -7.44 12.80 -8.02
N PRO A 65 -7.32 12.65 -6.69
CA PRO A 65 -7.80 13.67 -5.78
C PRO A 65 -7.09 15.01 -6.06
N PRO A 66 -7.77 16.15 -5.84
CA PRO A 66 -7.12 17.44 -5.94
C PRO A 66 -5.97 17.55 -4.92
N PRO A 67 -5.01 18.47 -5.11
CA PRO A 67 -3.98 18.76 -4.11
C PRO A 67 -4.68 19.25 -2.83
N GLY A 68 -4.82 18.37 -1.85
CA GLY A 68 -5.68 18.56 -0.67
C GLY A 68 -6.59 17.37 -0.33
N GLY A 69 -6.69 16.36 -1.20
CA GLY A 69 -7.48 15.16 -0.97
C GLY A 69 -8.96 15.29 -1.33
N TRP A 70 -9.73 14.23 -1.10
CA TRP A 70 -11.19 14.28 -1.23
C TRP A 70 -11.80 14.94 0.01
N THR A 71 -12.77 15.83 -0.19
CA THR A 71 -13.58 16.36 0.92
C THR A 71 -14.44 15.22 1.47
N ILE A 72 -14.04 14.67 2.62
CA ILE A 72 -14.82 13.65 3.32
C ILE A 72 -15.95 14.36 4.08
N PRO A 73 -17.23 14.08 3.77
CA PRO A 73 -18.34 14.67 4.51
C PRO A 73 -18.26 14.30 6.01
N PRO A 74 -18.59 15.22 6.93
CA PRO A 74 -18.73 14.88 8.33
C PRO A 74 -19.81 13.80 8.48
N GLY A 75 -19.44 12.65 9.05
CA GLY A 75 -20.33 11.48 9.17
C GLY A 75 -20.14 10.40 8.11
N LEU A 76 -19.19 10.52 7.19
CA LEU A 76 -18.81 9.38 6.33
C LEU A 76 -18.03 8.35 7.15
N HIS A 77 -18.64 7.19 7.38
CA HIS A 77 -18.00 6.04 8.01
C HIS A 77 -17.75 4.96 6.96
N TRP A 78 -16.50 4.57 6.80
CA TRP A 78 -16.14 3.33 6.12
C TRP A 78 -16.40 2.20 7.12
N GLY A 79 -17.33 1.30 6.80
CA GLY A 79 -17.78 0.23 7.69
C GLY A 79 -16.67 -0.73 8.09
#